data_AF-A0A7U7G8U5-F1
#
_entry.id   AF-A0A7U7G8U5-F1
#
_cell.length_a   1.000
_cell.length_b   1.000
_cell.length_c   1.000
_cell.angle_alpha   90.00
_cell.angle_beta   90.00
_cell.angle_gamma   90.00
#
_symmetry.space_group_name_H-M   'P 1'
#
loop_
_entity.id
_entity.type
_entity.pdbx_description
1 polymer ?
#
loop_
_entity_poly.entity_id
_entity_poly.type
_entity_poly.pdbx_seq_one_letter_code
_entity_poly.pdbx_strand_id
1 'polypeptide(L)'
;MKTPSLVIACVTLLATTSVHAIDAKYRRLLERSGCTQVTETQGCDINKTKAQNAKAGFGSTAPAHSSATSGTRVAEKACLAKVAKTVGKPSKTLKVTEVLTGEAGIGVTIKVPGATAPWSCLSDAQGHVQNASFTGKDGD
;
A
#
# COMPACT_ATOMS: atom_id res chain seq x y z
N MET A 1 -34.95 -31.01 -38.94
CA MET A 1 -35.14 -31.92 -37.79
C MET A 1 -34.76 -31.12 -36.55
N LYS A 2 -35.69 -30.35 -35.95
CA LYS A 2 -36.64 -30.66 -34.86
C LYS A 2 -35.94 -31.23 -33.59
N THR A 3 -36.08 -30.49 -32.50
CA THR A 3 -35.42 -30.48 -31.16
C THR A 3 -35.62 -31.75 -30.30
N PRO A 4 -35.00 -31.85 -29.10
CA PRO A 4 -35.62 -31.23 -27.91
C PRO A 4 -34.64 -30.60 -26.89
N SER A 5 -34.92 -29.34 -26.52
CA SER A 5 -34.75 -28.85 -25.15
C SER A 5 -35.61 -29.69 -24.21
N LEU A 6 -35.05 -30.17 -23.09
CA LEU A 6 -35.62 -30.14 -21.72
C LEU A 6 -34.71 -30.97 -20.79
N VAL A 7 -34.65 -30.57 -19.52
CA VAL A 7 -34.01 -31.24 -18.36
C VAL A 7 -32.61 -30.68 -18.05
N ILE A 8 -32.58 -29.60 -17.26
CA ILE A 8 -31.88 -29.48 -15.97
C ILE A 8 -32.37 -28.15 -15.36
N ALA A 9 -33.61 -28.20 -14.88
CA ALA A 9 -34.10 -27.27 -13.86
C ALA A 9 -33.96 -28.03 -12.53
N CYS A 10 -32.95 -27.69 -11.72
CA CYS A 10 -32.85 -27.90 -10.25
C CYS A 10 -31.39 -27.82 -9.76
N VAL A 11 -30.77 -26.63 -9.82
CA VAL A 11 -29.69 -26.28 -8.87
C VAL A 11 -30.01 -24.92 -8.25
N THR A 12 -31.21 -24.83 -7.67
CA THR A 12 -31.54 -23.84 -6.65
C THR A 12 -31.35 -24.50 -5.30
N LEU A 13 -30.17 -24.38 -4.69
CA LEU A 13 -29.93 -24.31 -3.23
C LEU A 13 -28.44 -24.54 -2.98
N LEU A 14 -27.77 -23.52 -2.42
CA LEU A 14 -26.62 -23.60 -1.48
C LEU A 14 -25.74 -22.32 -1.46
N ALA A 15 -26.19 -21.20 -2.02
CA ALA A 15 -25.57 -19.91 -1.75
C ALA A 15 -26.26 -19.20 -0.56
N THR A 16 -26.42 -19.90 0.58
CA THR A 16 -26.54 -19.19 1.86
C THR A 16 -25.15 -18.73 2.24
N THR A 17 -24.67 -17.64 1.61
CA THR A 17 -23.52 -16.93 2.16
C THR A 17 -23.98 -16.45 3.52
N SER A 18 -23.52 -17.12 4.57
CA SER A 18 -23.70 -16.73 5.95
C SER A 18 -23.44 -15.24 6.05
N VAL A 19 -24.51 -14.46 6.28
CA VAL A 19 -24.42 -13.07 6.71
C VAL A 19 -23.69 -13.14 8.03
N HIS A 20 -22.37 -12.91 8.00
CA HIS A 20 -21.55 -12.87 9.19
C HIS A 20 -22.12 -11.75 10.05
N ALA A 21 -22.91 -12.10 11.06
CA ALA A 21 -23.18 -11.21 12.16
C ALA A 21 -21.81 -10.90 12.77
N ILE A 22 -21.19 -9.80 12.34
CA ILE A 22 -20.09 -9.17 13.05
C ILE A 22 -20.67 -8.90 14.43
N ASP A 23 -20.34 -9.78 15.38
CA ASP A 23 -20.85 -9.72 16.75
C ASP A 23 -20.73 -8.27 17.24
N ALA A 24 -21.79 -7.72 17.82
CA ALA A 24 -21.81 -6.30 18.18
C ALA A 24 -20.65 -5.94 19.12
N LYS A 25 -20.14 -6.90 19.91
CA LYS A 25 -18.95 -6.72 20.74
C LYS A 25 -17.69 -6.70 19.88
N TYR A 26 -17.56 -7.60 18.91
CA TYR A 26 -16.43 -7.60 17.98
C TYR A 26 -16.35 -6.30 17.16
N ARG A 27 -17.49 -5.76 16.72
CA ARG A 27 -17.53 -4.43 16.07
C ARG A 27 -17.02 -3.32 16.99
N ARG A 28 -17.45 -3.32 18.25
CA ARG A 28 -16.97 -2.37 19.27
C ARG A 28 -15.48 -2.54 19.54
N LEU A 29 -14.95 -3.77 19.51
CA LEU A 29 -13.51 -4.03 19.67
C LEU A 29 -12.72 -3.44 18.51
N LEU A 30 -13.17 -3.61 17.27
CA LEU A 30 -12.55 -2.99 16.09
C LEU A 30 -12.56 -1.46 16.19
N GLU A 31 -13.69 -0.87 16.56
CA GLU A 31 -13.80 0.60 16.73
C GLU A 31 -12.90 1.15 17.85
N ARG A 32 -12.88 0.48 19.01
CA ARG A 32 -12.03 0.83 20.17
C ARG A 32 -10.54 0.72 19.84
N SER A 33 -10.16 -0.35 19.16
CA SER A 33 -8.78 -0.66 18.81
C SER A 33 -8.29 0.10 17.57
N GLY A 34 -9.19 0.71 16.80
CA GLY A 34 -8.89 1.35 15.53
C GLY A 34 -8.51 0.35 14.41
N CYS A 35 -8.76 -0.94 14.62
CA CYS A 35 -8.52 -1.98 13.64
C CYS A 35 -9.72 -2.15 12.69
N THR A 36 -9.46 -2.79 11.56
CA THR A 36 -10.46 -3.34 10.64
C THR A 36 -10.28 -4.85 10.58
N GLN A 37 -11.29 -5.58 10.09
CA GLN A 37 -11.17 -7.03 9.92
C GLN A 37 -9.95 -7.41 9.06
N VAL A 38 -9.62 -6.61 8.04
CA VAL A 38 -8.46 -6.81 7.17
C VAL A 38 -7.14 -6.51 7.90
N THR A 39 -7.09 -5.49 8.74
CA THR A 39 -5.83 -5.15 9.44
C THR A 39 -5.59 -6.04 10.64
N GLU A 40 -6.62 -6.65 11.23
CA GLU A 40 -6.46 -7.69 12.26
C GLU A 40 -5.68 -8.89 11.72
N THR A 41 -6.03 -9.40 10.53
CA THR A 41 -5.30 -10.51 9.91
C THR A 41 -3.88 -10.14 9.49
N GLN A 42 -3.57 -8.84 9.42
CA GLN A 42 -2.23 -8.30 9.16
C GLN A 42 -1.45 -7.97 10.44
N GLY A 43 -2.02 -8.22 11.62
CA GLY A 43 -1.35 -8.06 12.92
C GLY A 43 -1.83 -6.90 13.79
N CYS A 44 -2.93 -6.21 13.43
CA CYS A 44 -3.59 -5.25 14.30
C CYS A 44 -4.27 -5.98 15.47
N ASP A 45 -3.91 -5.66 16.71
CA ASP A 45 -4.41 -6.36 17.89
C ASP A 45 -5.68 -5.67 18.43
N ILE A 46 -6.81 -6.34 18.32
CA ILE A 46 -8.12 -5.82 18.76
C ILE A 46 -8.23 -5.60 20.28
N ASN A 47 -7.30 -6.17 21.06
CA ASN A 47 -7.26 -5.98 22.51
C ASN A 47 -6.48 -4.71 22.90
N LYS A 48 -5.63 -4.18 22.03
CA LYS A 48 -4.88 -2.94 22.25
C LYS A 48 -5.73 -1.69 22.01
N THR A 49 -5.27 -0.57 22.55
CA THR A 49 -5.88 0.73 22.27
C THR A 49 -5.51 1.23 20.88
N LYS A 50 -6.35 2.10 20.31
CA LYS A 50 -6.05 2.79 19.04
C LYS A 50 -4.67 3.45 19.02
N ALA A 51 -4.24 4.07 20.12
CA ALA A 51 -2.92 4.70 20.20
C ALA A 51 -1.76 3.69 20.15
N GLN A 52 -1.93 2.53 20.77
CA GLN A 52 -0.92 1.46 20.73
C GLN A 52 -0.86 0.81 19.34
N ASN A 53 -2.00 0.59 18.71
CA ASN A 53 -2.05 0.08 17.33
C ASN A 53 -1.50 1.12 16.33
N ALA A 54 -1.75 2.41 16.55
CA ALA A 54 -1.14 3.48 15.77
C ALA A 54 0.39 3.52 15.90
N LYS A 55 0.93 3.31 17.10
CA LYS A 55 2.39 3.14 17.30
C LYS A 55 2.95 1.92 16.55
N ALA A 56 2.14 0.89 16.38
CA ALA A 56 2.46 -0.29 15.57
C ALA A 56 2.19 -0.12 14.06
N GLY A 57 1.68 1.04 13.63
CA GLY A 57 1.43 1.36 12.22
C GLY A 57 0.00 1.06 11.72
N PHE A 58 -0.93 0.70 12.60
CA PHE A 58 -2.33 0.42 12.27
C PHE A 58 -3.28 1.55 12.69
N GLY A 59 -4.34 1.83 11.93
CA GLY A 59 -5.41 2.76 12.33
C GLY A 59 -5.33 4.20 11.80
N SER A 60 -4.53 4.46 10.76
CA SER A 60 -4.60 5.71 9.97
C SER A 60 -5.53 5.54 8.77
N THR A 61 -6.62 6.31 8.72
CA THR A 61 -7.46 6.53 7.53
C THR A 61 -6.73 7.40 6.50
N ALA A 62 -5.56 6.95 6.04
CA ALA A 62 -4.82 7.52 4.91
C ALA A 62 -4.70 6.43 3.83
N PRO A 63 -4.71 6.79 2.54
CA PRO A 63 -4.99 5.86 1.45
C PRO A 63 -4.06 4.66 1.48
N ALA A 64 -4.60 3.52 1.07
CA ALA A 64 -3.97 2.21 1.04
C ALA A 64 -2.67 2.21 0.22
N HIS A 65 -1.55 2.60 0.85
CA HIS A 65 -0.19 2.42 0.35
C HIS A 65 0.78 2.20 1.53
N SER A 66 0.36 1.53 2.60
CA SER A 66 1.19 1.40 3.80
C SER A 66 1.11 0.02 4.45
N SER A 67 1.34 -1.03 3.65
CA SER A 67 2.09 -2.19 4.12
C SER A 67 3.58 -2.02 3.74
N ALA A 68 4.11 -0.81 3.90
CA ALA A 68 5.52 -0.53 3.71
C ALA A 68 6.29 -1.21 4.86
N THR A 69 7.05 -2.26 4.54
CA THR A 69 8.01 -2.85 5.47
C THR A 69 9.05 -1.79 5.89
N SER A 70 9.73 -2.00 7.02
CA SER A 70 10.77 -1.05 7.48
C SER A 70 11.81 -0.76 6.38
N GLY A 71 12.17 -1.78 5.58
CA GLY A 71 13.09 -1.61 4.45
C GLY A 71 12.57 -0.67 3.35
N THR A 72 11.26 -0.71 3.02
CA THR A 72 10.69 0.18 2.00
C THR A 72 10.61 1.62 2.49
N ARG A 73 10.35 1.85 3.78
CA ARG A 73 10.43 3.20 4.37
C ARG A 73 11.85 3.77 4.36
N VAL A 74 12.85 2.94 4.62
CA VAL A 74 14.26 3.35 4.56
C VAL A 74 14.66 3.70 3.13
N ALA A 75 14.33 2.84 2.15
CA ALA A 75 14.55 3.09 0.73
C ALA A 75 13.86 4.38 0.24
N GLU A 76 12.60 4.58 0.60
CA GLU A 76 11.84 5.78 0.24
C GLU A 76 12.53 7.05 0.73
N LYS A 77 12.93 7.09 2.00
CA LYS A 77 13.64 8.23 2.58
C LYS A 77 14.98 8.49 1.89
N ALA A 78 15.75 7.43 1.61
CA ALA A 78 17.05 7.55 0.94
C ALA A 78 16.90 8.07 -0.48
N CYS A 79 15.94 7.54 -1.24
CA CYS A 79 15.64 7.98 -2.59
C CYS A 79 15.15 9.43 -2.64
N LEU A 80 14.25 9.83 -1.72
CA LEU A 80 13.82 11.22 -1.60
C LEU A 80 15.00 12.17 -1.32
N ALA A 81 15.91 11.78 -0.43
CA ALA A 81 17.09 12.58 -0.13
C ALA A 81 18.04 12.70 -1.35
N LYS A 82 18.25 11.61 -2.08
CA LYS A 82 19.09 11.61 -3.28
C LYS A 82 18.50 12.48 -4.38
N VAL A 83 17.23 12.29 -4.72
CA VAL A 83 16.55 13.08 -5.77
C VAL A 83 16.49 14.56 -5.36
N ALA A 84 16.14 14.87 -4.10
CA ALA A 84 16.14 16.23 -3.58
C ALA A 84 17.50 16.93 -3.75
N LYS A 85 18.59 16.22 -3.44
CA LYS A 85 19.95 16.73 -3.63
C LYS A 85 20.29 16.96 -5.10
N THR A 86 19.87 16.05 -6.00
CA THR A 86 20.12 16.17 -7.43
C THR A 86 19.36 17.34 -8.07
N VAL A 87 18.09 17.55 -7.71
CA VAL A 87 17.25 18.61 -8.30
C VAL A 87 17.32 19.94 -7.54
N GLY A 88 18.05 20.01 -6.42
CA GLY A 88 18.16 21.20 -5.59
C GLY A 88 16.84 21.64 -4.94
N LYS A 89 15.90 20.73 -4.69
CA LYS A 89 14.60 21.03 -4.05
C LYS A 89 14.48 20.33 -2.70
N PRO A 90 13.75 20.90 -1.72
CA PRO A 90 13.54 20.25 -0.44
C PRO A 90 12.80 18.91 -0.61
N SER A 91 13.22 17.86 0.09
CA SER A 91 12.56 16.55 0.03
C SER A 91 11.06 16.59 0.37
N LYS A 92 10.63 17.55 1.20
CA LYS A 92 9.22 17.80 1.55
C LYS A 92 8.34 18.24 0.37
N THR A 93 8.92 18.81 -0.67
CA THR A 93 8.18 19.25 -1.86
C THR A 93 8.05 18.13 -2.89
N LEU A 94 8.82 17.06 -2.75
CA LEU A 94 8.75 15.88 -3.60
C LEU A 94 7.61 14.97 -3.16
N LYS A 95 7.07 14.19 -4.09
CA LYS A 95 5.99 13.24 -3.83
C LYS A 95 6.38 11.85 -4.30
N VAL A 96 6.36 10.88 -3.41
CA VAL A 96 6.48 9.47 -3.78
C VAL A 96 5.14 9.04 -4.35
N THR A 97 5.16 8.53 -5.57
CA THR A 97 3.93 8.08 -6.26
C THR A 97 3.82 6.57 -6.27
N GLU A 98 4.96 5.87 -6.20
CA GLU A 98 5.00 4.41 -6.28
C GLU A 98 6.24 3.87 -5.58
N VAL A 99 6.08 2.75 -4.88
CA VAL A 99 7.16 1.98 -4.26
C VAL A 99 6.96 0.52 -4.63
N LEU A 100 7.94 -0.06 -5.32
CA LEU A 100 7.92 -1.43 -5.81
C LEU A 100 9.11 -2.17 -5.21
N THR A 101 8.87 -3.35 -4.63
CA THR A 101 9.95 -4.24 -4.21
C THR A 101 10.20 -5.25 -5.32
N GLY A 102 11.42 -5.35 -5.83
CA GLY A 102 11.84 -6.31 -6.84
C GLY A 102 13.12 -7.03 -6.43
N GLU A 103 13.54 -7.99 -7.26
CA GLU A 103 14.73 -8.82 -7.02
C GLU A 103 16.02 -7.97 -6.92
N ALA A 104 16.10 -6.88 -7.70
CA ALA A 104 17.23 -5.96 -7.71
C ALA A 104 17.22 -4.94 -6.55
N GLY A 105 16.15 -4.89 -5.76
CA GLY A 105 15.96 -3.93 -4.67
C GLY A 105 14.60 -3.23 -4.73
N ILE A 106 14.51 -2.10 -4.04
CA ILE A 106 13.29 -1.31 -3.88
C ILE A 106 13.34 -0.13 -4.83
N GLY A 107 12.46 -0.14 -5.83
CA GLY A 107 12.22 0.97 -6.74
C GLY A 107 11.27 2.00 -6.13
N VAL A 108 11.63 3.28 -6.22
CA VAL A 108 10.87 4.42 -5.70
C VAL A 108 10.69 5.43 -6.83
N THR A 109 9.44 5.70 -7.18
CA THR A 109 9.08 6.71 -8.19
C THR A 109 8.72 8.02 -7.49
N ILE A 110 9.42 9.09 -7.85
CA ILE A 110 9.36 10.39 -7.16
C ILE A 110 8.96 11.49 -8.15
N LYS A 111 7.81 12.12 -7.92
CA LYS A 111 7.39 13.31 -8.64
C LYS A 111 8.04 14.55 -8.03
N VAL A 112 8.71 15.31 -8.90
CA VAL A 112 9.32 16.60 -8.57
C VAL A 112 8.40 17.73 -9.08
N PRO A 113 8.09 18.75 -8.25
CA PRO A 113 7.28 19.89 -8.72
C PRO A 113 7.95 20.63 -9.88
N GLY A 114 7.20 20.80 -10.97
CA GLY A 114 7.67 21.45 -12.20
C GLY A 114 8.41 20.54 -13.18
N ALA A 115 8.60 19.25 -12.85
CA ALA A 115 9.18 18.29 -13.79
C ALA A 115 8.11 17.65 -14.68
N THR A 116 8.44 17.44 -15.95
CA THR A 116 7.55 16.82 -16.96
C THR A 116 7.40 15.31 -16.78
N ALA A 117 8.32 14.68 -16.03
CA ALA A 117 8.30 13.26 -15.70
C ALA A 117 8.76 13.02 -14.24
N PRO A 118 8.49 11.85 -13.66
CA PRO A 118 9.04 11.50 -12.36
C PRO A 118 10.53 11.13 -12.45
N TRP A 119 11.16 10.99 -11.28
CA TRP A 119 12.45 10.35 -11.10
C TRP A 119 12.22 8.91 -10.68
N SER A 120 13.02 7.99 -11.24
CA SER A 120 13.12 6.61 -10.78
C SER A 120 14.37 6.48 -9.93
N CYS A 121 14.23 5.92 -8.74
CA CYS A 121 15.34 5.64 -7.83
C CYS A 121 15.29 4.18 -7.39
N LEU A 122 16.45 3.53 -7.37
CA LEU A 122 16.62 2.16 -6.89
C LEU A 122 17.49 2.19 -5.62
N SER A 123 17.00 1.58 -4.55
CA SER A 123 17.70 1.45 -3.27
C SER A 123 17.57 0.03 -2.73
N ASP A 124 18.54 -0.42 -1.94
CA ASP A 124 18.35 -1.61 -1.10
C ASP A 124 17.46 -1.30 0.14
N ALA A 125 17.19 -2.32 0.96
CA ALA A 125 16.39 -2.20 2.19
C ALA A 125 17.10 -1.41 3.32
N GLN A 126 18.40 -1.21 3.19
CA GLN A 126 19.26 -0.47 4.10
C GLN A 126 19.34 1.01 3.72
N GLY A 127 18.83 1.39 2.53
CA GLY A 127 18.81 2.76 2.04
C GLY A 127 20.03 3.13 1.21
N HIS A 128 20.83 2.16 0.76
CA HIS A 128 21.90 2.45 -0.19
C HIS A 128 21.29 2.62 -1.58
N VAL A 129 21.32 3.87 -2.05
CA VAL A 129 20.83 4.24 -3.38
C VAL A 129 21.82 3.78 -4.44
N GLN A 130 21.39 2.83 -5.27
CA GLN A 130 22.16 2.28 -6.37
C GLN A 130 22.09 3.18 -7.61
N ASN A 131 20.90 3.71 -7.91
CA ASN A 131 20.68 4.62 -9.03
C ASN A 131 19.54 5.59 -8.73
N ALA A 132 19.60 6.79 -9.29
CA ALA A 132 18.50 7.74 -9.34
C ALA A 132 18.57 8.53 -10.65
N SER A 133 17.57 8.38 -11.51
CA SER A 133 17.52 8.96 -12.85
C SER A 133 16.16 9.59 -13.15
N PHE A 134 16.17 10.72 -13.86
CA PHE A 134 14.96 11.29 -14.42
C PHE A 134 14.38 10.33 -15.47
N THR A 135 13.07 10.07 -15.46
CA THR A 135 12.45 9.14 -16.42
C THR A 135 11.89 9.86 -17.65
N GLY A 136 12.01 11.18 -17.70
CA GLY A 136 11.66 11.95 -18.88
C GLY A 136 12.77 11.87 -19.92
N LYS A 137 12.48 12.41 -21.10
CA LYS A 137 13.49 12.62 -22.13
C LYS A 137 14.38 13.77 -21.63
N ASP A 138 15.68 13.56 -21.53
CA ASP A 138 16.60 14.67 -21.32
C ASP A 138 16.56 15.56 -22.57
N GLY A 139 15.91 16.73 -22.49
CA GLY A 139 15.90 17.71 -23.57
C GLY A 139 14.57 18.44 -23.74
N ASP A 140 14.40 19.54 -23.00
CA ASP A 140 13.74 20.76 -23.44
C ASP A 140 14.46 21.96 -22.82
#